data_AF-A0A7I8DLY6-F1
#
_entry.id   AF-A0A7I8DLY6-F1
#
_cell.length_a   1.000
_cell.length_b   1.000
_cell.length_c   1.000
_cell.angle_alpha   90.00
_cell.angle_beta   90.00
_cell.angle_gamma   90.00
#
_symmetry.space_group_name_H-M   'P 1'
#
loop_
_entity.id
_entity.type
_entity.pdbx_description
1 polymer ?
#
loop_
_entity_poly.entity_id
_entity_poly.type
_entity_poly.pdbx_seq_one_letter_code
_entity_poly.pdbx_strand_id
1 'polypeptide(L)' 'MINLQDYGYKERIEADKMGLIPARVMEVHRNLYKVICQFGEGAATLKGSLLNARRRKLPL' A
#
# COMPACT_ATOMS: atom_id res chain seq x y z
N MET A 1 -27.07 9.87 10.82
CA MET A 1 -26.19 9.55 9.69
C MET A 1 -24.76 9.62 10.21
N ILE A 2 -23.99 8.53 10.13
CA ILE A 2 -22.63 8.49 10.67
C ILE A 2 -21.69 9.24 9.72
N ASN A 3 -20.92 10.18 10.24
CA ASN A 3 -19.87 10.86 9.49
C ASN A 3 -18.61 9.97 9.50
N LEU A 4 -18.24 9.42 8.34
CA LEU A 4 -17.09 8.53 8.21
C LEU A 4 -15.75 9.25 8.40
N GLN A 5 -15.71 10.58 8.23
CA GLN A 5 -14.49 11.36 8.41
C GLN A 5 -14.00 11.35 9.87
N ASP A 6 -14.93 11.27 10.83
CA ASP A 6 -14.62 11.17 12.26
C ASP A 6 -13.88 9.87 12.61
N TYR A 7 -13.96 8.87 11.73
CA TYR A 7 -13.28 7.58 11.84
C TYR A 7 -12.03 7.49 10.95
N GLY A 8 -11.50 8.64 10.52
CA GLY A 8 -10.27 8.71 9.74
C GLY A 8 -10.44 8.34 8.27
N TYR A 9 -11.68 8.27 7.76
CA TYR A 9 -11.91 8.13 6.33
C TYR A 9 -11.40 9.38 5.60
N LYS A 10 -10.31 9.23 4.86
CA LYS A 10 -9.82 10.24 3.92
C LYS A 10 -10.27 9.83 2.53
N GLU A 11 -10.84 10.78 1.81
CA GLU A 11 -11.23 10.60 0.42
C GLU A 11 -10.00 10.13 -0.39
N ARG A 12 -10.19 9.10 -1.21
CA ARG A 12 -9.15 8.28 -1.87
C ARG A 12 -8.26 9.03 -2.90
N ILE A 13 -8.33 10.35 -2.92
CA ILE A 13 -8.20 11.20 -4.11
C ILE A 13 -6.75 11.44 -4.58
N GLU A 14 -5.72 11.16 -3.78
CA GLU A 14 -4.35 11.53 -4.18
C GLU A 14 -3.57 10.46 -4.96
N ALA A 15 -3.93 9.18 -4.88
CA ALA A 15 -3.19 8.11 -5.56
C ALA A 15 -3.41 8.10 -7.09
N ASP A 16 -4.64 8.32 -7.54
CA ASP A 16 -5.01 8.19 -8.94
C ASP A 16 -4.35 9.26 -9.83
N LYS A 17 -4.07 10.46 -9.28
CA LYS A 17 -3.44 11.57 -10.01
C LYS A 17 -1.97 11.31 -10.40
N MET A 18 -1.33 10.31 -9.81
CA MET A 18 0.08 9.97 -10.07
C MET A 18 0.25 8.71 -10.94
N GLY A 19 -0.83 8.18 -11.51
CA GLY A 19 -0.79 6.89 -12.22
C GLY A 19 -0.46 5.72 -11.28
N LEU A 20 -0.68 5.89 -9.98
CA LEU A 20 -0.49 4.85 -8.98
C LEU A 20 -1.81 4.15 -8.72
N ILE A 21 -1.81 2.83 -8.80
CA ILE A 21 -2.99 2.02 -8.57
C ILE A 21 -3.02 1.60 -7.10
N PRO A 22 -4.05 1.95 -6.33
CA PRO A 22 -4.19 1.44 -4.97
C PRO A 22 -4.40 -0.08 -5.01
N ALA A 23 -3.60 -0.79 -4.22
CA ALA A 23 -3.66 -2.24 -4.12
C ALA A 23 -3.55 -2.68 -2.65
N ARG A 24 -4.16 -3.81 -2.31
CA ARG A 24 -4.04 -4.46 -1.00
C ARG A 24 -3.06 -5.62 -1.10
N VAL A 25 -2.11 -5.70 -0.17
CA VAL A 25 -1.20 -6.84 -0.05
C VAL A 25 -1.98 -8.04 0.49
N MET A 26 -1.88 -9.17 -0.19
CA MET A 26 -2.49 -10.45 0.18
C MET A 26 -1.46 -11.39 0.81
N GLU A 27 -0.27 -11.50 0.20
CA GLU A 27 0.79 -12.41 0.66
C GLU A 27 2.17 -11.78 0.44
N VAL A 28 3.14 -12.21 1.26
CA VAL A 28 4.53 -11.73 1.17
C VAL A 28 5.48 -12.92 1.09
N HIS A 29 6.21 -13.02 -0.03
CA HIS A 29 7.20 -14.06 -0.31
C HIS A 29 8.57 -13.44 -0.55
N ARG A 30 9.39 -13.32 0.51
CA ARG A 30 10.70 -12.63 0.50
C ARG A 30 10.58 -11.17 0.01
N ASN A 31 10.84 -10.92 -1.28
CA ASN A 31 10.78 -9.61 -1.92
C ASN A 31 9.60 -9.44 -2.89
N LEU A 32 8.79 -10.49 -3.08
CA LEU A 32 7.63 -10.48 -3.95
C LEU A 32 6.36 -10.38 -3.11
N TYR A 33 5.48 -9.47 -3.49
CA TYR A 33 4.23 -9.17 -2.81
C TYR A 33 3.08 -9.54 -3.73
N LYS A 34 2.23 -10.49 -3.32
CA LYS A 34 0.98 -10.74 -4.03
C LYS A 34 -0.01 -9.66 -3.62
N VAL A 35 -0.60 -8.98 -4.60
CA VAL A 35 -1.49 -7.85 -4.36
C VAL A 35 -2.80 -8.02 -5.12
N ILE A 36 -3.88 -7.44 -4.59
CA ILE A 36 -5.16 -7.31 -5.29
C ILE A 36 -5.48 -5.82 -5.48
N CYS A 37 -5.83 -5.45 -6.71
CA CYS A 37 -6.22 -4.10 -7.09
C CYS A 37 -7.54 -4.12 -7.86
N GLN A 38 -8.01 -2.96 -8.32
CA GLN A 38 -9.26 -2.86 -9.08
C GLN A 38 -9.28 -3.67 -10.39
N PHE A 39 -8.11 -4.04 -10.90
CA PHE A 39 -7.96 -4.85 -12.12
C PHE A 39 -7.78 -6.34 -11.84
N GLY A 40 -7.84 -6.77 -10.57
CA GLY A 40 -7.64 -8.15 -10.15
C GLY A 40 -6.31 -8.38 -9.43
N GLU A 41 -5.84 -9.63 -9.46
CA GLU A 41 -4.62 -10.05 -8.78
C GLU A 41 -3.35 -9.70 -9.58
N GLY A 42 -2.28 -9.37 -8.87
CA GLY A 42 -0.97 -9.10 -9.45
C GLY A 42 0.16 -9.37 -8.47
N ALA A 43 1.38 -9.17 -8.94
CA ALA A 43 2.59 -9.28 -8.14
C ALA A 43 3.39 -7.95 -8.20
N ALA A 44 3.92 -7.53 -7.06
CA ALA A 44 4.66 -6.28 -6.91
C ALA A 44 5.96 -6.49 -6.12
N THR A 45 6.91 -5.58 -6.30
CA THR A 45 8.13 -5.51 -5.49
C THR A 45 8.20 -4.16 -4.78
N LEU A 46 8.93 -4.10 -3.66
CA LEU A 46 9.14 -2.83 -2.96
C LEU A 46 10.19 -1.99 -3.68
N LYS A 47 9.86 -0.71 -3.91
CA LYS A 47 10.84 0.29 -4.35
C LYS A 47 11.98 0.39 -3.32
N GLY A 48 13.23 0.50 -3.79
CA GLY A 48 14.43 0.50 -2.94
C GLY A 48 14.42 1.55 -1.82
N SER A 49 13.78 2.71 -2.03
CA SER A 49 13.62 3.73 -1.00
C SER A 49 12.80 3.25 0.22
N LEU A 50 11.84 2.35 0.01
CA LEU A 50 11.04 1.75 1.09
C LEU A 50 11.81 0.65 1.83
N LEU A 51 12.67 -0.09 1.13
CA LEU A 51 13.53 -1.10 1.75
C LEU A 51 14.51 -0.47 2.77
N ASN A 52 15.06 0.69 2.45
CA ASN A 52 15.95 1.43 3.36
C ASN A 52 15.22 2.00 4.58
N ALA A 53 13.96 2.43 4.43
CA ALA A 53 13.14 2.91 5.54
C ALA A 53 12.84 1.79 6.56
N ARG A 54 12.67 0.54 6.11
CA ARG A 54 12.43 -0.62 6.98
C ARG A 54 13.63 -0.96 7.87
N ARG A 55 14.86 -0.71 7.40
CA ARG A 55 16.10 -0.95 8.17
C ARG A 55 16.31 0.05 9.33
N ARG A 56 15.68 1.22 9.30
CA ARG A 56 15.87 2.27 10.33
C ARG A 56 14.96 2.11 11.56
N LYS A 57 13.99 1.19 11.56
CA LYS A 57 13.03 1.00 12.66
C LYS A 57 13.06 -0.42 13.25
N LEU A 58 14.24 -0.89 13.64
CA LEU A 58 14.37 -2.01 14.58
C LEU A 58 15.21 -1.53 15.78
N PRO A 59 14.60 -1.08 16.88
CA PRO A 59 15.28 -1.15 18.17
C PRO A 59 15.38 -2.64 18.55
N LEU A 60 16.60 -3.09 18.88
CA LEU A 60 16.83 -4.31 19.66
C LEU A 60 16.37 -4.08 21.10
#